data_AF-A0A1X7TVP2-F1
#
_entry.id   AF-A0A1X7TVP2-F1
#
_cell.length_a   1.000
_cell.length_b   1.000
_cell.length_c   1.000
_cell.angle_alpha   90.00
_cell.angle_beta   90.00
_cell.angle_gamma   90.00
#
_symmetry.space_group_name_H-M   'P 1'
#
loop_
_entity.id
_entity.type
_entity.pdbx_description
1 polymer ?
#
loop_
_entity_poly.entity_id
_entity_poly.type
_entity_poly.pdbx_seq_one_letter_code
_entity_poly.pdbx_strand_id
1 'polypeptide(L)'
;MFIMLHLLPHPTQGEDDHCAPFIDVFGTQTLEKHHRLWKRKQATRKNTLPFYASVQHICSIELMVQCEECGQWRLIYCKYKVKEQHHIHLTLLLHNYSYNCESKIIELNLPEELKYIEMCSHSCCDPIEKLYYAAKLEPICICCGKEQPYTVPDEYHQCSHCRDKPSVRKK
;
A
#
# COMPACT_ATOMS: atom_id res chain seq x y z
N MET A 1 9.07 -43.84 6.16
CA MET A 1 10.25 -42.99 5.88
C MET A 1 9.78 -41.55 6.00
N PHE A 2 10.06 -40.88 7.11
CA PHE A 2 9.65 -39.48 7.28
C PHE A 2 10.67 -38.58 6.60
N ILE A 3 10.22 -37.78 5.63
CA ILE A 3 11.04 -36.71 5.04
C ILE A 3 11.07 -35.59 6.08
N MET A 4 12.24 -35.36 6.68
CA MET A 4 12.43 -34.27 7.63
C MET A 4 12.42 -32.96 6.84
N LEU A 5 11.29 -32.25 6.86
CA LEU A 5 11.14 -30.96 6.19
C LEU A 5 11.82 -29.88 7.02
N HIS A 6 12.94 -29.36 6.53
CA HIS A 6 13.57 -28.17 7.11
C HIS A 6 12.90 -26.91 6.55
N LEU A 7 12.56 -25.97 7.43
CA LEU A 7 12.11 -24.64 7.02
C LEU A 7 13.21 -23.95 6.22
N LEU A 8 12.83 -23.23 5.18
CA LEU A 8 13.77 -22.43 4.41
C LEU A 8 14.42 -21.38 5.33
N PRO A 9 15.76 -21.34 5.42
CA PRO A 9 16.45 -20.37 6.25
C PRO A 9 16.21 -18.95 5.72
N HIS A 10 15.97 -18.02 6.63
CA HIS A 10 15.93 -16.60 6.30
C HIS A 10 17.34 -16.11 5.91
N PRO A 11 17.46 -15.16 4.98
CA PRO A 11 18.75 -14.60 4.60
C PRO A 11 19.40 -13.92 5.82
N THR A 12 20.54 -14.46 6.26
CA THR A 12 21.37 -13.86 7.32
C THR A 12 22.49 -13.05 6.70
N GLN A 13 22.94 -11.99 7.37
CA GLN A 13 24.05 -11.18 6.91
C GLN A 13 25.37 -11.95 7.09
N GLY A 14 26.11 -12.13 6.01
CA GLY A 14 27.48 -12.63 5.98
C GLY A 14 28.49 -11.51 6.27
N GLU A 15 29.77 -11.88 6.28
CA GLU A 15 30.87 -11.00 6.74
C GLU A 15 31.05 -9.73 5.88
N ASP A 16 30.62 -9.75 4.61
CA ASP A 16 30.85 -8.67 3.64
C ASP A 16 29.59 -7.87 3.26
N ASP A 17 28.64 -7.67 4.19
CA ASP A 17 27.34 -6.98 3.94
C ASP A 17 26.44 -7.70 2.91
N HIS A 18 26.84 -8.88 2.43
CA HIS A 18 26.06 -9.75 1.55
C HIS A 18 25.33 -10.83 2.36
N CYS A 19 24.27 -11.41 1.80
CA CYS A 19 23.62 -12.57 2.42
C CYS A 19 24.58 -13.76 2.47
N ALA A 20 24.57 -14.49 3.59
CA ALA A 20 25.29 -15.75 3.72
C ALA A 20 24.77 -16.77 2.68
N PRO A 21 25.64 -17.61 2.12
CA PRO A 21 25.25 -18.66 1.19
C PRO A 21 24.20 -19.59 1.78
N PHE A 22 23.20 -19.98 0.99
CA PHE A 22 22.08 -20.82 1.43
C PHE A 22 22.54 -22.12 2.12
N ILE A 23 23.62 -22.71 1.61
CA ILE A 23 24.17 -23.97 2.13
C ILE A 23 24.66 -23.84 3.58
N ASP A 24 25.14 -22.67 3.98
CA ASP A 24 25.70 -22.41 5.30
C ASP A 24 24.62 -22.12 6.34
N VAL A 25 23.41 -21.76 5.89
CA VAL A 25 22.28 -21.38 6.76
C VAL A 25 21.19 -22.45 6.83
N PHE A 26 21.14 -23.36 5.86
CA PHE A 26 20.14 -24.41 5.78
C PHE A 26 20.28 -25.43 6.92
N GLY A 27 19.22 -25.61 7.71
CA GLY A 27 19.20 -26.53 8.87
C GLY A 27 19.62 -25.92 10.20
N THR A 28 20.00 -24.63 10.23
CA THR A 28 20.29 -23.90 11.48
C THR A 28 19.01 -23.41 12.16
N GLN A 29 18.98 -23.38 13.50
CA GLN A 29 17.82 -22.95 14.28
C GLN A 29 17.75 -21.41 14.29
N THR A 30 16.99 -20.82 13.38
CA THR A 30 16.85 -19.37 13.29
C THR A 30 15.84 -18.87 14.32
N LEU A 31 16.30 -18.06 15.26
CA LEU A 31 15.42 -17.29 16.14
C LEU A 31 14.85 -16.10 15.34
N GLU A 32 13.54 -15.96 15.36
CA GLU A 32 12.72 -14.90 14.75
C GLU A 32 13.00 -13.52 15.39
N LYS A 33 14.26 -13.08 15.40
CA LYS A 33 14.72 -11.81 16.01
C LYS A 33 15.28 -10.83 14.97
N HIS A 34 15.38 -11.26 13.71
CA HIS A 34 15.92 -10.46 12.61
C HIS A 34 14.85 -10.02 11.60
N HIS A 35 13.60 -9.87 12.04
CA HIS A 35 12.60 -9.00 11.39
C HIS A 35 12.91 -7.51 11.61
N ARG A 36 14.18 -7.12 11.79
CA ARG A 36 14.56 -5.72 11.61
C ARG A 36 14.59 -5.46 10.13
N LEU A 37 13.46 -5.01 9.60
CA LEU A 37 13.38 -3.95 8.61
C LEU A 37 14.64 -3.92 7.75
N TRP A 38 14.73 -4.83 6.78
CA TRP A 38 15.70 -4.69 5.70
C TRP A 38 15.50 -3.29 5.18
N LYS A 39 16.47 -2.41 5.44
CA LYS A 39 16.43 -1.01 5.08
C LYS A 39 16.36 -0.97 3.56
N ARG A 40 15.16 -1.00 2.98
CA ARG A 40 14.95 -0.69 1.58
C ARG A 40 15.16 0.82 1.42
N LYS A 41 16.43 1.22 1.37
CA LYS A 41 16.84 2.30 0.46
C LYS A 41 16.95 1.71 -0.96
N GLN A 42 15.87 1.13 -1.44
CA GLN A 42 15.62 1.18 -2.86
C GLN A 42 14.50 2.20 -2.98
N ALA A 43 14.90 3.45 -3.23
CA ALA A 43 14.03 4.36 -3.94
C ALA A 43 13.89 3.77 -5.36
N THR A 44 13.15 2.67 -5.50
CA THR A 44 12.41 2.44 -6.72
C THR A 44 11.67 3.74 -6.93
N ARG A 45 11.98 4.45 -8.02
CA ARG A 45 11.23 5.66 -8.38
C ARG A 45 9.77 5.21 -8.38
N LYS A 46 9.04 5.54 -7.31
CA LYS A 46 7.60 5.35 -7.27
C LYS A 46 7.15 6.06 -8.53
N ASN A 47 6.51 5.37 -9.46
CA ASN A 47 5.98 6.03 -10.63
C ASN A 47 4.99 7.07 -10.12
N THR A 48 5.47 8.30 -10.02
CA THR A 48 4.70 9.45 -9.60
C THR A 48 3.66 9.65 -10.68
N LEU A 49 2.43 9.92 -10.29
CA LEU A 49 1.32 10.18 -11.20
C LEU A 49 1.76 11.11 -12.35
N PRO A 50 1.19 10.97 -13.56
CA PRO A 50 1.55 11.81 -14.71
C PRO A 50 1.13 13.28 -14.54
N PHE A 51 0.54 13.64 -13.40
CA PHE A 51 0.17 14.99 -12.98
C PHE A 51 0.42 15.17 -11.47
N TYR A 52 0.44 16.43 -11.03
CA TYR A 52 0.52 16.76 -9.61
C TYR A 52 -0.81 16.43 -8.91
N ALA A 53 -0.82 15.40 -8.06
CA ALA A 53 -1.99 15.06 -7.28
C ALA A 53 -2.37 16.15 -6.28
N SER A 54 -3.66 16.40 -6.17
CA SER A 54 -4.23 17.41 -5.28
C SER A 54 -5.53 16.88 -4.70
N VAL A 55 -6.02 17.51 -3.64
CA VAL A 55 -7.29 17.16 -3.00
C VAL A 55 -8.46 17.18 -4.00
N GLN A 56 -8.47 18.10 -4.96
CA GLN A 56 -9.53 18.17 -5.97
C GLN A 56 -9.60 16.92 -6.86
N HIS A 57 -8.46 16.33 -7.20
CA HIS A 57 -8.42 15.10 -8.01
C HIS A 57 -9.01 13.90 -7.26
N ILE A 58 -8.98 13.93 -5.92
CA ILE A 58 -9.56 12.90 -5.06
C ILE A 58 -11.04 13.19 -4.83
N CYS A 59 -11.41 14.41 -4.44
CA CYS A 59 -12.82 14.78 -4.22
C CYS A 59 -13.68 14.69 -5.51
N SER A 60 -13.05 14.67 -6.69
CA SER A 60 -13.74 14.46 -7.96
C SER A 60 -14.28 13.03 -8.12
N ILE A 61 -13.63 12.05 -7.50
CA ILE A 61 -13.90 10.63 -7.69
C ILE A 61 -14.28 9.94 -6.39
N GLU A 62 -13.65 10.28 -5.27
CA GLU A 62 -13.95 9.77 -3.93
C GLU A 62 -13.97 8.24 -3.84
N LEU A 63 -13.15 7.58 -4.66
CA LEU A 63 -13.03 6.12 -4.70
C LEU A 63 -11.67 5.66 -4.19
N MET A 64 -11.70 4.48 -3.59
CA MET A 64 -10.52 3.72 -3.16
C MET A 64 -10.66 2.27 -3.60
N VAL A 65 -9.53 1.60 -3.76
CA VAL A 65 -9.48 0.15 -4.00
C VAL A 65 -8.67 -0.52 -2.90
N GLN A 66 -9.09 -1.71 -2.50
CA GLN A 66 -8.39 -2.51 -1.50
C GLN A 66 -7.44 -3.49 -2.18
N CYS A 67 -6.20 -3.55 -1.72
CA CYS A 67 -5.23 -4.55 -2.15
C CYS A 67 -5.58 -5.92 -1.58
N GLU A 68 -5.69 -6.95 -2.42
CA GLU A 68 -6.03 -8.31 -1.95
C GLU A 68 -4.90 -8.95 -1.13
N GLU A 69 -3.64 -8.64 -1.44
CA GLU A 69 -2.49 -9.21 -0.74
C GLU A 69 -2.31 -8.68 0.68
N CYS A 70 -2.50 -7.37 0.90
CA CYS A 70 -2.20 -6.73 2.19
C CYS A 70 -3.40 -6.06 2.86
N GLY A 71 -4.56 -6.04 2.19
CA GLY A 71 -5.79 -5.43 2.71
C GLY A 71 -5.75 -3.91 2.84
N GLN A 72 -4.71 -3.24 2.32
CA GLN A 72 -4.60 -1.78 2.38
C GLN A 72 -5.44 -1.11 1.31
N TRP A 73 -6.07 0.00 1.69
CA TRP A 73 -6.78 0.87 0.76
C TRP A 73 -5.81 1.79 0.02
N ARG A 74 -6.08 2.04 -1.26
CA ARG A 74 -5.32 2.95 -2.13
C ARG A 74 -6.24 3.92 -2.84
N LEU A 75 -5.85 5.18 -2.87
CA LEU A 75 -6.59 6.25 -3.53
C LEU A 75 -6.54 6.09 -5.04
N ILE A 76 -7.68 6.35 -5.65
CA ILE A 76 -7.81 6.52 -7.09
C ILE A 76 -7.86 8.01 -7.39
N TYR A 77 -7.11 8.43 -8.40
CA TYR A 77 -7.04 9.82 -8.83
C TYR A 77 -7.62 9.94 -10.24
N CYS A 78 -8.34 11.03 -10.50
CA CYS A 78 -8.72 11.39 -11.87
C CYS A 78 -8.27 12.82 -12.16
N LYS A 79 -7.64 13.01 -13.32
CA LYS A 79 -7.21 14.34 -13.77
C LYS A 79 -8.39 15.28 -14.03
N TYR A 80 -9.55 14.75 -14.39
CA TYR A 80 -10.72 15.52 -14.77
C TYR A 80 -11.91 15.24 -13.84
N LYS A 81 -12.92 16.11 -13.92
CA LYS A 81 -14.19 15.90 -13.22
C LYS A 81 -14.91 14.70 -13.81
N VAL A 82 -15.20 13.70 -12.98
CA VAL A 82 -15.94 12.50 -13.39
C VAL A 82 -17.44 12.81 -13.35
N LYS A 83 -18.19 12.38 -14.38
CA LYS A 83 -19.66 12.46 -14.37
C LYS A 83 -20.22 11.32 -13.53
N GLU A 84 -21.38 11.52 -12.90
CA GLU A 84 -22.03 10.52 -12.04
C GLU A 84 -22.20 9.15 -12.71
N GLN A 85 -22.64 9.11 -13.97
CA GLN A 85 -22.73 7.87 -14.75
C GLN A 85 -21.41 7.10 -14.86
N HIS A 86 -20.29 7.80 -15.02
CA HIS A 86 -18.96 7.19 -15.12
C HIS A 86 -18.46 6.76 -13.74
N HIS A 87 -18.86 7.45 -12.68
CA HIS A 87 -18.56 7.09 -11.31
C HIS A 87 -19.21 5.76 -10.92
N ILE A 88 -20.50 5.58 -11.24
CA ILE A 88 -21.22 4.32 -11.03
C ILE A 88 -20.55 3.17 -11.81
N HIS A 89 -20.26 3.40 -13.09
CA HIS A 89 -19.61 2.39 -13.93
C HIS A 89 -18.24 1.99 -13.37
N LEU A 90 -17.42 2.97 -12.99
CA LEU A 90 -16.11 2.71 -12.40
C LEU A 90 -16.20 1.93 -11.10
N THR A 91 -17.15 2.27 -10.23
CA THR A 91 -17.37 1.56 -8.97
C THR A 91 -17.67 0.08 -9.21
N LEU A 92 -18.50 -0.24 -10.22
CA LEU A 92 -18.80 -1.61 -10.60
C LEU A 92 -17.58 -2.35 -11.18
N LEU A 93 -16.76 -1.68 -11.99
CA LEU A 93 -15.52 -2.26 -12.52
C LEU A 93 -14.54 -2.60 -11.40
N LEU A 94 -14.35 -1.68 -10.46
CA LEU A 94 -13.43 -1.87 -9.33
C LEU A 94 -13.89 -2.97 -8.39
N HIS A 95 -15.20 -3.14 -8.19
CA HIS A 95 -15.74 -4.22 -7.37
C HIS A 95 -15.38 -5.62 -7.90
N ASN A 96 -15.23 -5.76 -9.23
CA ASN A 96 -14.88 -7.04 -9.87
C ASN A 96 -13.38 -7.18 -10.14
N TYR A 97 -12.57 -6.20 -9.73
CA TYR A 97 -11.15 -6.17 -10.01
C TYR A 97 -10.33 -6.58 -8.79
N SER A 98 -9.52 -7.63 -8.96
CA SER A 98 -8.49 -8.01 -8.01
C SER A 98 -7.28 -7.08 -8.17
N TYR A 99 -7.10 -6.18 -7.20
CA TYR A 99 -6.01 -5.21 -7.19
C TYR A 99 -4.88 -5.64 -6.26
N ASN A 100 -3.64 -5.50 -6.74
CA ASN A 100 -2.42 -5.64 -5.94
C ASN A 100 -1.59 -4.34 -6.02
N CYS A 101 -0.88 -3.98 -4.94
CA CYS A 101 -0.19 -2.68 -4.83
C CYS A 101 0.83 -2.38 -5.96
N GLU A 102 1.38 -3.43 -6.57
CA GLU A 102 2.36 -3.34 -7.66
C GLU A 102 1.72 -3.29 -9.05
N SER A 103 0.40 -3.49 -9.15
CA SER A 103 -0.38 -3.44 -10.39
C SER A 103 -0.76 -2.01 -10.77
N LYS A 104 -0.85 -1.75 -12.08
CA LYS A 104 -1.36 -0.47 -12.59
C LYS A 104 -2.85 -0.58 -12.88
N ILE A 105 -3.61 0.47 -12.55
CA ILE A 105 -5.04 0.51 -12.84
C ILE A 105 -5.36 0.54 -14.34
N ILE A 106 -4.42 0.99 -15.19
CA ILE A 106 -4.57 0.99 -16.65
C ILE A 106 -4.66 -0.43 -17.26
N GLU A 107 -4.32 -1.47 -16.50
CA GLU A 107 -4.50 -2.86 -16.91
C GLU A 107 -5.98 -3.29 -16.90
N LEU A 108 -6.84 -2.51 -16.25
CA LEU A 108 -8.27 -2.58 -16.48
C LEU A 108 -8.56 -2.11 -17.91
N ASN A 109 -9.36 -2.87 -18.65
CA ASN A 109 -9.90 -2.44 -19.95
C ASN A 109 -10.92 -1.30 -19.73
N LEU A 110 -10.43 -0.13 -19.31
CA LEU A 110 -11.24 1.03 -19.00
C LEU A 110 -11.79 1.63 -20.31
N PRO A 111 -13.06 2.06 -20.33
CA PRO A 111 -13.61 2.89 -21.40
C PRO A 111 -12.74 4.13 -21.67
N GLU A 112 -12.80 4.66 -22.88
CA GLU A 112 -11.96 5.80 -23.29
C GLU A 112 -12.20 7.04 -22.40
N GLU A 113 -13.41 7.22 -21.90
CA GLU A 113 -13.79 8.32 -21.01
C GLU A 113 -13.16 8.20 -19.61
N LEU A 114 -12.68 7.00 -19.25
CA LEU A 114 -12.08 6.66 -17.96
C LEU A 114 -10.56 6.49 -18.03
N LYS A 115 -9.93 6.72 -19.20
CA LYS A 115 -8.47 6.58 -19.39
C LYS A 115 -7.61 7.55 -18.56
N TYR A 116 -8.23 8.54 -17.93
CA TYR A 116 -7.56 9.55 -17.11
C TYR A 116 -7.53 9.19 -15.62
N ILE A 117 -7.98 7.99 -15.29
CA ILE A 117 -7.87 7.41 -13.96
C ILE A 117 -6.46 6.89 -13.76
N GLU A 118 -5.86 7.27 -12.65
CA GLU A 118 -4.49 6.92 -12.30
C GLU A 118 -4.40 6.53 -10.83
N MET A 119 -3.41 5.73 -10.51
CA MET A 119 -3.06 5.35 -9.15
C MET A 119 -1.57 5.56 -8.91
N CYS A 120 -1.21 5.94 -7.70
CA CYS A 120 0.19 5.97 -7.29
C CYS A 120 0.72 4.54 -7.21
N SER A 121 2.01 4.36 -7.53
CA SER A 121 2.69 3.10 -7.25
C SER A 121 2.93 2.96 -5.74
N HIS A 122 2.45 1.86 -5.16
CA HIS A 122 2.53 1.59 -3.74
C HIS A 122 3.22 0.26 -3.45
N SER A 123 3.86 0.17 -2.30
CA SER A 123 4.18 -1.12 -1.67
C SER A 123 3.11 -1.47 -0.65
N CYS A 124 2.91 -2.76 -0.39
CA CYS A 124 2.00 -3.25 0.66
C CYS A 124 2.31 -2.69 2.07
N CYS A 125 3.56 -2.24 2.30
CA CYS A 125 3.97 -1.62 3.56
C CYS A 125 3.73 -0.10 3.60
N ASP A 126 3.34 0.53 2.49
CA ASP A 126 3.10 1.98 2.47
C ASP A 126 1.84 2.33 3.28
N PRO A 127 1.87 3.42 4.07
CA PRO A 127 0.67 3.93 4.72
C PRO A 127 -0.37 4.42 3.72
N ILE A 128 -1.60 4.62 4.19
CA ILE A 128 -2.62 5.37 3.45
C ILE A 128 -2.08 6.75 3.07
N GLU A 129 -2.41 7.17 1.86
CA GLU A 129 -1.94 8.41 1.26
C GLU A 129 -2.40 9.63 2.06
N LYS A 130 -1.48 10.54 2.36
CA LYS A 130 -1.77 11.77 3.13
C LYS A 130 -2.90 12.61 2.52
N LEU A 131 -3.03 12.58 1.20
CA LEU A 131 -4.07 13.32 0.51
C LEU A 131 -5.49 12.85 0.86
N TYR A 132 -5.66 11.58 1.29
CA TYR A 132 -6.94 11.08 1.80
C TYR A 132 -7.43 11.94 2.97
N TYR A 133 -6.54 12.20 3.93
CA TYR A 133 -6.81 13.02 5.10
C TYR A 133 -6.95 14.51 4.75
N ALA A 134 -6.18 15.00 3.78
CA ALA A 134 -6.30 16.37 3.30
C ALA A 134 -7.65 16.62 2.61
N ALA A 135 -8.24 15.58 2.00
CA ALA A 135 -9.59 15.61 1.43
C ALA A 135 -10.72 15.56 2.48
N LYS A 136 -10.38 15.44 3.78
CA LYS A 136 -11.34 15.37 4.88
C LYS A 136 -12.38 14.26 4.69
N LEU A 137 -11.93 13.14 4.13
CA LEU A 137 -12.69 11.90 4.07
C LEU A 137 -12.83 11.29 5.48
N GLU A 138 -13.45 10.12 5.56
CA GLU A 138 -13.74 9.45 6.83
C GLU A 138 -12.49 9.24 7.70
N PRO A 139 -12.63 9.27 9.03
CA PRO A 139 -11.49 9.10 9.92
C PRO A 139 -11.08 7.62 9.98
N ILE A 140 -10.17 7.18 9.10
CA ILE A 140 -9.62 5.81 9.08
C ILE A 140 -8.16 5.76 9.53
N CYS A 141 -7.73 4.61 10.06
CA CYS A 141 -6.36 4.34 10.44
C CYS A 141 -5.40 4.40 9.24
N ILE A 142 -4.32 5.18 9.36
CA ILE A 142 -3.31 5.36 8.30
C ILE A 142 -2.52 4.10 7.97
N CYS A 143 -2.59 3.09 8.81
CA CYS A 143 -1.84 1.85 8.65
C CYS A 143 -2.67 0.64 8.20
N CYS A 144 -3.99 0.71 8.26
CA CYS A 144 -4.87 -0.42 7.91
C CYS A 144 -6.23 -0.03 7.33
N GLY A 145 -6.55 1.27 7.28
CA GLY A 145 -7.78 1.81 6.74
C GLY A 145 -9.06 1.43 7.48
N LYS A 146 -8.97 0.83 8.68
CA LYS A 146 -10.14 0.62 9.55
C LYS A 146 -10.59 1.95 10.17
N GLU A 147 -11.89 2.10 10.38
CA GLU A 147 -12.48 3.25 11.07
C GLU A 147 -11.75 3.52 12.40
N GLN A 148 -11.39 4.78 12.60
CA GLN A 148 -10.61 5.24 13.74
C GLN A 148 -11.03 6.67 14.11
N PRO A 149 -12.08 6.84 14.93
CA PRO A 149 -12.64 8.15 15.26
C PRO A 149 -11.72 9.01 16.14
N TYR A 150 -10.71 8.40 16.77
CA TYR A 150 -9.76 9.09 17.64
C TYR A 150 -8.48 9.47 16.89
N THR A 151 -7.99 10.68 17.18
CA THR A 151 -6.71 11.21 16.68
C THR A 151 -5.86 11.71 17.83
N VAL A 152 -4.55 11.48 17.74
CA VAL A 152 -3.56 12.17 18.55
C VAL A 152 -3.27 13.53 17.88
N PRO A 153 -3.11 14.63 18.64
CA PRO A 153 -2.63 15.90 18.09
C PRO A 153 -1.35 15.71 17.26
N ASP A 154 -1.22 16.42 16.13
CA ASP A 154 -0.07 16.38 15.22
C ASP A 154 0.24 15.04 14.51
N GLU A 155 -0.57 14.00 14.71
CA GLU A 155 -0.43 12.71 14.04
C GLU A 155 -1.69 12.34 13.23
N TYR A 156 -1.53 11.50 12.21
CA TYR A 156 -2.66 10.89 11.51
C TYR A 156 -3.32 9.82 12.39
N HIS A 157 -4.58 9.51 12.10
CA HIS A 157 -5.35 8.52 12.86
C HIS A 157 -4.67 7.14 12.81
N GLN A 158 -4.47 6.50 13.95
CA GLN A 158 -3.87 5.17 14.05
C GLN A 158 -4.62 4.35 15.11
N CYS A 159 -5.04 3.14 14.76
CA CYS A 159 -5.77 2.27 15.67
C CYS A 159 -4.82 1.56 16.65
N SER A 160 -5.39 1.05 17.75
CA SER A 160 -4.65 0.30 18.78
C SER A 160 -3.91 -0.91 18.23
N HIS A 161 -4.49 -1.58 17.22
CA HIS A 161 -3.91 -2.77 16.57
C HIS A 161 -2.72 -2.48 15.65
N CYS A 162 -2.41 -1.21 15.38
CA CYS A 162 -1.28 -0.82 14.54
C CYS A 162 -0.23 -0.03 15.33
N ARG A 163 -0.29 0.00 16.67
CA ARG A 163 0.65 0.77 17.53
C ARG A 163 2.11 0.32 17.42
N ASP A 164 2.32 -0.90 16.98
CA ASP A 164 3.64 -1.46 16.64
C ASP A 164 4.27 -0.78 15.42
N LYS A 165 3.45 -0.16 14.55
CA LYS A 165 3.91 0.61 13.39
C LYS A 165 4.25 2.05 13.78
N PRO A 166 5.26 2.66 13.14
CA PRO A 166 5.65 4.04 13.46
C PRO A 166 4.53 5.02 13.15
N SER A 167 4.27 5.95 14.08
CA SER A 167 3.33 7.05 13.89
C SER A 167 3.72 7.92 12.69
N VAL A 168 2.72 8.37 11.94
CA VAL A 168 2.90 9.29 10.82
C VAL A 168 2.48 10.70 11.24
N ARG A 169 3.43 11.64 11.23
CA ARG A 169 3.17 13.04 11.62
C ARG A 169 2.54 13.87 10.50
N LYS A 170 1.64 14.79 10.89
CA LYS A 170 1.14 15.91 10.09
C LYS A 170 2.23 16.99 10.09
N LYS A 171 3.03 17.05 9.02
CA LYS A 171 3.98 18.15 8.80
C LYS A 171 3.33 19.20 7.94
#